data_AF-A0A9E7R6N9-F1
#
_entry.id   AF-A0A9E7R6N9-F1
#
_cell.length_a   1.000
_cell.length_b   1.000
_cell.length_c   1.000
_cell.angle_alpha   90.00
_cell.angle_beta   90.00
_cell.angle_gamma   90.00
#
_symmetry.space_group_name_H-M   'P 1'
#
loop_
_entity.id
_entity.type
_entity.pdbx_description
1 polymer ?
#
loop_
_entity_poly.entity_id
_entity_poly.type
_entity_poly.pdbx_seq_one_letter_code
_entity_poly.pdbx_strand_id
1 'polypeptide(L)'
;MASEPSEGRTVSVVVPPPLEEWLSERAAGSGMDREELLLALLSAYRDATTDEDAVESLVEDRVVPLVNHRLDQYDEDVERKLDDVRRRVVQLKKETDTKVPEEQFASLGAQVDELGATVRDLRDDVESLEREGPAVEDADLEAVRESLQAHAETAVRLDERLDDVETKLTRVAHAVVALREERTPTEGAAEAEATTTQRPTPVAAREATLVDIKRQAARERIASADCGACGAPVDLSLLPEAACPHCSAPFGGLEGRGGMFSSPRLVGPGGVSDE
;
A
#
# COMPACT_ATOMS: atom_id res chain seq x y z
N MET A 1 -40.69 -63.02 -27.20
CA MET A 1 -39.22 -63.13 -27.10
C MET A 1 -38.76 -61.90 -26.33
N ALA A 2 -38.71 -62.01 -25.01
CA ALA A 2 -38.28 -60.92 -24.13
C ALA A 2 -36.76 -61.01 -24.00
N SER A 3 -36.06 -59.93 -24.35
CA SER A 3 -34.63 -59.78 -24.04
C SER A 3 -34.49 -59.68 -22.53
N GLU A 4 -33.85 -60.67 -21.92
CA GLU A 4 -33.46 -60.62 -20.51
C GLU A 4 -32.46 -59.46 -20.31
N PRO A 5 -32.60 -58.66 -19.24
CA PRO A 5 -31.60 -57.66 -18.90
C PRO A 5 -30.32 -58.39 -18.51
N SER A 6 -29.24 -58.18 -19.26
CA SER A 6 -27.92 -58.68 -18.88
C SER A 6 -27.55 -58.09 -17.52
N GLU A 7 -27.47 -58.92 -16.49
CA GLU A 7 -26.99 -58.54 -15.17
C GLU A 7 -25.65 -57.80 -15.31
N GLY A 8 -25.57 -56.61 -14.71
CA GLY A 8 -24.41 -55.73 -14.75
C GLY A 8 -23.16 -56.50 -14.30
N ARG A 9 -22.24 -56.73 -15.23
CA ARG A 9 -21.02 -57.48 -15.00
C ARG A 9 -20.07 -56.60 -14.20
N THR A 10 -20.04 -56.78 -12.87
CA THR A 10 -19.15 -56.03 -11.99
C THR A 10 -17.70 -56.47 -12.20
N VAL A 11 -16.83 -55.50 -12.47
CA VAL A 11 -15.39 -55.73 -12.66
C VAL A 11 -14.67 -55.03 -11.51
N SER A 12 -13.97 -55.80 -10.68
CA SER A 12 -13.09 -55.24 -9.65
C SER A 12 -11.68 -55.11 -10.20
N VAL A 13 -11.09 -53.93 -10.02
CA VAL A 13 -9.70 -53.65 -10.39
C VAL A 13 -8.97 -53.23 -9.12
N VAL A 14 -7.82 -53.85 -8.88
CA VAL A 14 -6.93 -53.43 -7.79
C VAL A 14 -6.00 -52.36 -8.33
N VAL A 15 -6.01 -51.20 -7.68
CA VAL A 15 -5.23 -50.02 -8.07
C VAL A 15 -4.16 -49.78 -7.01
N PRO A 16 -2.92 -49.37 -7.38
CA PRO A 16 -1.90 -49.06 -6.39
C PRO A 16 -2.35 -47.94 -5.43
N PRO A 17 -1.96 -47.98 -4.14
CA PRO A 17 -2.40 -47.00 -3.14
C PRO A 17 -2.22 -45.52 -3.54
N PRO A 18 -1.09 -45.11 -4.18
CA PRO A 18 -0.93 -43.72 -4.63
C PRO A 18 -1.97 -43.29 -5.66
N LEU A 19 -2.44 -44.22 -6.50
CA LEU A 19 -3.46 -43.94 -7.50
C LEU A 19 -4.86 -43.87 -6.86
N GLU A 20 -5.11 -44.65 -5.81
CA GLU A 20 -6.38 -44.58 -5.07
C GLU A 20 -6.57 -43.24 -4.37
N GLU A 21 -5.50 -42.74 -3.77
CA GLU A 21 -5.47 -41.41 -3.14
C GLU A 21 -5.72 -40.32 -4.18
N TRP A 22 -4.99 -40.35 -5.30
CA TRP A 22 -5.18 -39.41 -6.40
C TRP A 22 -6.60 -39.43 -6.98
N LEU A 23 -7.19 -40.61 -7.20
CA LEU A 23 -8.56 -40.74 -7.70
C LEU A 23 -9.57 -40.14 -6.72
N SER A 24 -9.35 -40.33 -5.42
CA SER A 24 -10.24 -39.82 -4.37
C SER A 24 -10.18 -38.29 -4.27
N GLU A 25 -8.97 -37.72 -4.30
CA GLU A 25 -8.78 -36.26 -4.34
C GLU A 25 -9.37 -35.64 -5.59
N ARG A 26 -9.15 -36.27 -6.75
CA ARG A 26 -9.63 -35.74 -8.03
C ARG A 26 -11.15 -35.81 -8.15
N ALA A 27 -11.77 -36.86 -7.62
CA ALA A 27 -13.23 -37.01 -7.53
C ALA A 27 -13.83 -35.90 -6.65
N ALA A 28 -13.27 -35.69 -5.45
CA ALA A 28 -13.70 -34.65 -4.53
C ALA A 28 -13.56 -33.22 -5.13
N GLY A 29 -12.44 -32.95 -5.80
CA GLY A 29 -12.20 -31.66 -6.46
C GLY A 29 -13.08 -31.40 -7.68
N SER A 30 -13.70 -32.44 -8.25
CA SER A 30 -14.55 -32.34 -9.44
C SER A 30 -16.05 -32.53 -9.12
N GLY A 31 -16.40 -32.86 -7.88
CA GLY A 31 -17.78 -33.11 -7.45
C GLY A 31 -18.41 -34.40 -8.00
N MET A 32 -17.60 -35.35 -8.48
CA MET A 32 -18.05 -36.63 -9.05
C MET A 32 -17.78 -37.77 -8.07
N ASP A 33 -18.54 -38.86 -8.17
CA ASP A 33 -18.17 -40.09 -7.46
C ASP A 33 -17.01 -40.82 -8.17
N ARG A 34 -16.35 -41.73 -7.44
CA ARG A 34 -15.14 -42.40 -7.93
C ARG A 34 -15.41 -43.30 -9.14
N GLU A 35 -16.61 -43.89 -9.22
CA GLU A 35 -16.98 -44.77 -10.33
C GLU A 35 -17.29 -43.95 -11.59
N GLU A 36 -17.97 -42.82 -11.42
CA GLU A 36 -18.28 -41.85 -12.47
C GLU A 36 -17.00 -41.22 -13.06
N LEU A 37 -16.03 -40.89 -12.22
CA LEU A 37 -14.71 -40.42 -12.65
C LEU A 37 -13.93 -41.49 -13.45
N LEU A 38 -13.96 -42.75 -12.99
CA LEU A 38 -13.29 -43.86 -13.68
C LEU A 38 -13.93 -44.18 -15.03
N LEU A 39 -15.26 -44.15 -15.11
CA LEU A 39 -15.98 -44.30 -16.37
C LEU A 39 -15.68 -43.15 -17.34
N ALA A 40 -15.61 -41.91 -16.84
CA ALA A 40 -15.22 -40.75 -17.65
C ALA A 40 -13.78 -40.88 -18.19
N LEU A 41 -12.83 -41.31 -17.36
CA LEU A 41 -11.44 -41.55 -17.76
C LEU A 41 -11.31 -42.71 -18.75
N LEU A 42 -12.04 -43.81 -18.54
CA LEU A 42 -12.05 -44.95 -19.45
C LEU A 42 -12.70 -44.62 -20.79
N SER A 43 -13.77 -43.83 -20.79
CA SER A 43 -14.36 -43.28 -22.02
C SER A 43 -13.33 -42.43 -22.74
N ALA A 44 -12.76 -41.43 -22.06
CA ALA A 44 -11.76 -40.54 -22.65
C ALA A 44 -10.53 -41.29 -23.20
N TYR A 45 -10.05 -42.32 -22.48
CA TYR A 45 -8.95 -43.16 -22.93
C TYR A 45 -9.33 -44.04 -24.12
N ARG A 46 -10.53 -44.64 -24.11
CA ARG A 46 -11.04 -45.45 -25.22
C ARG A 46 -11.22 -44.58 -26.46
N ASP A 47 -11.80 -43.40 -26.29
CA ASP A 47 -12.05 -42.45 -27.38
C ASP A 47 -10.70 -41.97 -27.96
N ALA A 48 -9.75 -41.56 -27.12
CA ALA A 48 -8.41 -41.15 -27.54
C ALA A 48 -7.55 -42.26 -28.17
N THR A 49 -7.85 -43.53 -27.93
CA THR A 49 -7.11 -44.67 -28.51
C THR A 49 -7.78 -45.31 -29.71
N THR A 50 -9.06 -45.02 -29.94
CA THR A 50 -9.85 -45.62 -31.03
C THR A 50 -10.05 -44.64 -32.18
N ASP A 51 -9.97 -43.33 -31.92
CA ASP A 51 -10.24 -42.28 -32.89
C ASP A 51 -9.29 -41.09 -32.65
N GLU A 52 -8.40 -40.81 -33.62
CA GLU A 52 -7.41 -39.72 -33.51
C GLU A 52 -8.08 -38.35 -33.36
N ASP A 53 -9.32 -38.20 -33.85
CA ASP A 53 -10.08 -36.94 -33.83
C ASP A 53 -10.99 -36.83 -32.59
N ALA A 54 -11.12 -37.88 -31.77
CA ALA A 54 -12.01 -37.85 -30.61
C ALA A 54 -11.55 -36.87 -29.53
N VAL A 55 -10.25 -36.65 -29.39
CA VAL A 55 -9.72 -35.62 -28.48
C VAL A 55 -10.08 -34.22 -29.00
N GLU A 56 -10.04 -34.01 -30.31
CA GLU A 56 -10.40 -32.74 -30.94
C GLU A 56 -11.91 -32.45 -30.76
N SER A 57 -12.77 -33.44 -31.00
CA SER A 57 -14.22 -33.33 -30.74
C SER A 57 -14.53 -33.08 -29.25
N LEU A 58 -13.84 -33.75 -28.32
CA LEU A 58 -14.02 -33.49 -26.88
C LEU A 58 -13.63 -32.06 -26.49
N VAL A 59 -12.56 -31.52 -27.09
CA VAL A 59 -12.14 -30.13 -26.85
C VAL A 59 -13.18 -29.16 -27.41
N GLU A 60 -13.66 -29.37 -28.64
CA GLU A 60 -14.65 -28.52 -29.27
C GLU A 60 -16.02 -28.56 -28.56
N ASP A 61 -16.48 -29.73 -28.12
CA ASP A 61 -17.82 -29.89 -27.55
C ASP A 61 -17.90 -29.56 -26.06
N ARG A 62 -16.81 -29.72 -25.31
CA ARG A 62 -16.81 -29.56 -23.85
C ARG A 62 -15.93 -28.42 -23.38
N VAL A 63 -14.70 -28.35 -23.87
CA VAL A 63 -13.70 -27.42 -23.36
C VAL A 63 -13.96 -26.01 -23.90
N VAL A 64 -14.19 -25.87 -25.20
CA VAL A 64 -14.43 -24.55 -25.82
C VAL A 64 -15.67 -23.85 -25.24
N PRO A 65 -16.84 -24.51 -25.08
CA PRO A 65 -18.01 -23.86 -24.48
C PRO A 65 -17.79 -23.49 -23.01
N LEU A 66 -17.07 -24.33 -22.25
CA LEU A 66 -16.76 -24.05 -20.85
C LEU A 66 -15.83 -22.84 -20.71
N VAL A 67 -14.80 -22.75 -21.56
CA VAL A 67 -13.88 -21.61 -21.58
C VAL A 67 -14.63 -20.35 -22.00
N ASN A 68 -15.44 -20.40 -23.05
CA ASN A 68 -16.24 -19.26 -23.50
C ASN A 68 -17.20 -18.79 -22.40
N HIS A 69 -17.93 -19.69 -21.76
CA HIS A 69 -18.81 -19.33 -20.65
C HIS A 69 -18.05 -18.65 -19.50
N ARG A 70 -16.84 -19.12 -19.20
CA ARG A 70 -15.99 -18.50 -18.17
C ARG A 70 -15.48 -17.14 -18.60
N LEU A 71 -15.13 -16.95 -19.87
CA LEU A 71 -14.76 -15.65 -20.43
C LEU A 71 -15.94 -14.67 -20.35
N ASP A 72 -17.15 -15.10 -20.73
CA ASP A 72 -18.36 -14.28 -20.62
C ASP A 72 -18.61 -13.84 -19.17
N GLN A 73 -18.45 -14.75 -18.20
CA GLN A 73 -18.55 -14.42 -16.77
C GLN A 73 -17.49 -13.40 -16.31
N TYR A 74 -16.27 -13.52 -16.81
CA TYR A 74 -15.21 -12.56 -16.51
C TYR A 74 -15.50 -11.19 -17.13
N ASP A 75 -15.96 -11.15 -18.37
CA ASP A 75 -16.33 -9.92 -19.06
C ASP A 75 -17.47 -9.21 -18.31
N GLU A 76 -18.51 -9.93 -17.89
CA GLU A 76 -19.59 -9.39 -17.06
C GLU A 76 -19.09 -8.85 -15.70
N ASP A 77 -18.14 -9.53 -15.06
CA ASP A 77 -17.55 -9.06 -13.80
C ASP A 77 -16.67 -7.81 -13.97
N VAL A 78 -15.90 -7.77 -15.06
CA VAL A 78 -15.07 -6.61 -15.42
C VAL A 78 -15.96 -5.41 -15.74
N GLU A 79 -17.00 -5.58 -16.55
CA GLU A 79 -17.96 -4.51 -16.86
C GLU A 79 -18.59 -3.97 -15.58
N ARG A 80 -19.05 -4.85 -14.68
CA ARG A 80 -19.63 -4.45 -13.39
C ARG A 80 -18.66 -3.64 -12.52
N LYS A 81 -17.40 -4.07 -12.43
CA LYS A 81 -16.35 -3.37 -11.68
C LYS A 81 -16.00 -2.02 -12.31
N LEU A 82 -15.91 -1.97 -13.64
CA LEU A 82 -15.69 -0.72 -14.37
C LEU A 82 -16.81 0.28 -14.08
N ASP A 83 -18.05 -0.20 -14.06
CA ASP A 83 -19.23 0.61 -13.78
C ASP A 83 -19.24 1.15 -12.34
N ASP A 84 -18.83 0.33 -11.37
CA ASP A 84 -18.68 0.74 -9.98
C ASP A 84 -17.58 1.80 -9.79
N VAL A 85 -16.40 1.57 -10.38
CA VAL A 85 -15.29 2.54 -10.39
C VAL A 85 -15.76 3.85 -11.04
N ARG A 86 -16.48 3.79 -12.16
CA ARG A 86 -17.01 4.99 -12.82
C ARG A 86 -17.96 5.76 -11.91
N ARG A 87 -18.89 5.08 -11.22
CA ARG A 87 -19.79 5.72 -10.24
C ARG A 87 -19.00 6.37 -9.12
N ARG A 88 -17.99 5.68 -8.59
CA ARG A 88 -17.15 6.20 -7.50
C ARG A 88 -16.33 7.42 -7.93
N VAL A 89 -15.76 7.42 -9.13
CA VAL A 89 -15.03 8.56 -9.68
C VAL A 89 -15.95 9.76 -9.88
N VAL A 90 -17.15 9.55 -10.43
CA VAL A 90 -18.14 10.63 -10.59
C VAL A 90 -18.55 11.20 -9.23
N GLN A 91 -18.76 10.34 -8.23
CA GLN A 91 -19.05 10.78 -6.86
C GLN A 91 -17.90 11.58 -6.26
N LEU A 92 -16.67 11.06 -6.33
CA LEU A 92 -15.50 11.73 -5.78
C LEU A 92 -15.24 13.09 -6.45
N LYS A 93 -15.49 13.19 -7.77
CA LYS A 93 -15.45 14.46 -8.48
C LYS A 93 -16.45 15.45 -7.90
N LYS A 94 -17.72 15.07 -7.76
CA LYS A 94 -18.75 15.94 -7.16
C LYS A 94 -18.40 16.37 -5.74
N GLU A 95 -17.89 15.46 -4.92
CA GLU A 95 -17.44 15.74 -3.55
C GLU A 95 -16.24 16.70 -3.54
N THR A 96 -15.32 16.55 -4.50
CA THR A 96 -14.14 17.41 -4.62
C THR A 96 -14.49 18.79 -5.16
N ASP A 97 -15.35 18.87 -6.17
CA ASP A 97 -15.87 20.14 -6.72
C ASP A 97 -16.64 20.93 -5.64
N THR A 98 -17.37 20.23 -4.75
CA THR A 98 -18.05 20.86 -3.61
C THR A 98 -17.08 21.32 -2.51
N LYS A 99 -15.94 20.64 -2.34
CA LYS A 99 -14.96 20.93 -1.28
C LYS A 99 -14.04 22.11 -1.59
N VAL A 100 -14.12 22.67 -2.79
CA VAL A 100 -13.38 23.88 -3.18
C VAL A 100 -14.40 25.01 -3.32
N PRO A 101 -14.61 25.85 -2.28
CA PRO A 101 -15.43 27.04 -2.44
C PRO A 101 -14.67 27.98 -3.38
N GLU A 102 -15.16 28.17 -4.60
CA GLU A 102 -14.58 29.10 -5.58
C GLU A 102 -14.41 30.52 -4.97
N GLU A 103 -15.29 30.87 -4.03
CA GLU A 103 -15.25 32.11 -3.25
C GLU A 103 -13.97 32.29 -2.41
N GLN A 104 -13.39 31.19 -1.88
CA GLN A 104 -12.15 31.25 -1.09
C GLN A 104 -10.94 31.53 -1.98
N PHE A 105 -10.89 30.95 -3.18
CA PHE A 105 -9.81 31.21 -4.14
C PHE A 105 -9.94 32.60 -4.78
N ALA A 106 -11.16 33.06 -5.05
CA ALA A 106 -11.41 34.42 -5.52
C ALA A 106 -10.99 35.47 -4.48
N SER A 107 -11.31 35.25 -3.21
CA SER A 107 -10.89 36.11 -2.10
C SER A 107 -9.37 36.14 -1.94
N LEU A 108 -8.70 35.00 -2.10
CA LEU A 108 -7.24 34.93 -2.02
C LEU A 108 -6.57 35.63 -3.22
N GLY A 109 -7.10 35.45 -4.43
CA GLY A 109 -6.64 36.15 -5.63
C GLY A 109 -6.77 37.67 -5.49
N ALA A 110 -7.92 38.15 -5.00
CA ALA A 110 -8.13 39.58 -4.74
C ALA A 110 -7.13 40.15 -3.71
N GLN A 111 -6.81 39.40 -2.65
CA GLN A 111 -5.81 39.81 -1.65
C GLN A 111 -4.39 39.86 -2.22
N VAL A 112 -4.03 38.92 -3.11
CA VAL A 112 -2.73 38.93 -3.80
C VAL A 112 -2.63 40.10 -4.78
N ASP A 113 -3.70 40.40 -5.51
CA ASP A 113 -3.74 41.53 -6.43
C ASP A 113 -3.65 42.87 -5.69
N GLU A 114 -4.35 43.00 -4.55
CA GLU A 114 -4.27 44.16 -3.65
C GLU A 114 -2.85 44.33 -3.11
N LEU A 115 -2.23 43.25 -2.60
CA LEU A 115 -0.85 43.30 -2.11
C LEU A 115 0.13 43.71 -3.22
N GLY A 116 -0.06 43.17 -4.43
CA GLY A 116 0.74 43.55 -5.60
C GLY A 116 0.57 45.01 -6.00
N ALA A 117 -0.61 45.60 -5.80
CA ALA A 117 -0.83 47.04 -5.99
C ALA A 117 -0.07 47.88 -4.97
N THR A 118 -0.21 47.56 -3.68
CA THR A 118 0.50 48.26 -2.60
C THR A 118 2.02 48.20 -2.78
N VAL A 119 2.56 47.06 -3.20
CA VAL A 119 4.01 46.92 -3.46
C VAL A 119 4.47 47.80 -4.64
N ARG A 120 3.64 47.95 -5.68
CA ARG A 120 3.96 48.85 -6.80
C ARG A 120 3.93 50.30 -6.36
N ASP A 121 2.90 50.70 -5.62
CA ASP A 121 2.77 52.06 -5.10
C ASP A 121 3.95 52.42 -4.19
N LEU A 122 4.32 51.54 -3.25
CA LEU A 122 5.50 51.72 -2.39
C LEU A 122 6.80 51.85 -3.18
N ARG A 123 6.94 51.09 -4.27
CA ARG A 123 8.13 51.17 -5.12
C ARG A 123 8.20 52.52 -5.84
N ASP A 124 7.08 53.00 -6.35
CA ASP A 124 6.99 54.28 -7.04
C ASP A 124 7.25 55.45 -6.07
N ASP A 125 6.74 55.36 -4.83
CA ASP A 125 7.01 56.33 -3.76
C ASP A 125 8.50 56.40 -3.40
N VAL A 126 9.15 55.23 -3.23
CA VAL A 126 10.60 55.17 -3.00
C VAL A 126 11.38 55.80 -4.14
N GLU A 127 11.01 55.51 -5.39
CA GLU A 127 11.67 56.09 -6.55
C GLU A 127 11.43 57.61 -6.66
N SER A 128 10.28 58.13 -6.20
CA SER A 128 10.02 59.56 -6.11
C SER A 128 10.92 60.23 -5.07
N LEU A 129 11.00 59.66 -3.87
CA LEU A 129 11.85 60.16 -2.79
C LEU A 129 13.33 60.16 -3.17
N GLU A 130 13.80 59.13 -3.88
CA GLU A 130 15.17 59.07 -4.40
C GLU A 130 15.47 60.16 -5.43
N ARG A 131 14.48 60.55 -6.25
CA ARG A 131 14.63 61.65 -7.23
C ARG A 131 14.59 63.03 -6.60
N GLU A 132 13.93 63.19 -5.45
CA GLU A 132 13.77 64.47 -4.76
C GLU A 132 14.97 64.87 -3.87
N GLY A 133 15.94 63.98 -3.64
CA GLY A 133 17.20 64.33 -2.98
C GLY A 133 18.21 64.95 -3.97
N PRO A 134 18.56 66.26 -3.93
CA PRO A 134 18.83 67.04 -2.72
C PRO A 134 18.39 68.52 -2.82
N ALA A 135 17.19 68.85 -2.35
CA ALA A 135 16.83 70.23 -2.02
C ALA A 135 15.88 70.20 -0.81
N VAL A 136 16.42 69.85 0.35
CA VAL A 136 15.64 69.66 1.58
C VAL A 136 16.03 70.80 2.51
N GLU A 137 15.18 71.83 2.64
CA GLU A 137 15.28 72.81 3.73
C GLU A 137 14.80 72.14 5.03
N ASP A 138 15.11 72.70 6.21
CA ASP A 138 14.77 72.07 7.51
C ASP A 138 13.27 71.73 7.69
N ALA A 139 12.38 72.40 6.95
CA ALA A 139 10.94 72.08 6.91
C ALA A 139 10.63 70.78 6.17
N ASP A 140 11.43 70.41 5.16
CA ASP A 140 11.26 69.19 4.37
C ASP A 140 11.73 67.95 5.14
N LEU A 141 12.67 68.10 6.09
CA LEU A 141 13.12 66.99 6.94
C LEU A 141 12.03 66.47 7.89
N GLU A 142 11.15 67.35 8.39
CA GLU A 142 10.03 66.91 9.24
C GLU A 142 8.96 66.19 8.40
N ALA A 143 8.67 66.69 7.18
CA ALA A 143 7.76 66.03 6.25
C ALA A 143 8.28 64.65 5.81
N VAL A 144 9.58 64.53 5.54
CA VAL A 144 10.23 63.24 5.25
C VAL A 144 10.18 62.31 6.47
N ARG A 145 10.36 62.82 7.69
CA ARG A 145 10.21 62.01 8.92
C ARG A 145 8.79 61.49 9.09
N GLU A 146 7.79 62.34 8.92
CA GLU A 146 6.38 61.95 9.01
C GLU A 146 6.03 60.91 7.94
N SER A 147 6.53 61.08 6.72
CA SER A 147 6.42 60.09 5.66
C SER A 147 7.08 58.76 6.03
N LEU A 148 8.35 58.77 6.47
CA LEU A 148 9.06 57.55 6.89
C LEU A 148 8.36 56.84 8.05
N GLN A 149 7.75 57.58 8.98
CA GLN A 149 6.97 57.00 10.07
C GLN A 149 5.69 56.33 9.54
N ALA A 150 4.96 56.98 8.64
CA ALA A 150 3.79 56.38 7.99
C ALA A 150 4.15 55.10 7.21
N HIS A 151 5.32 55.08 6.56
CA HIS A 151 5.83 53.90 5.86
C HIS A 151 6.22 52.79 6.84
N ALA A 152 6.87 53.12 7.95
CA ALA A 152 7.21 52.15 8.98
C ALA A 152 5.95 51.50 9.58
N GLU A 153 4.91 52.28 9.84
CA GLU A 153 3.60 51.77 10.30
C GLU A 153 2.94 50.87 9.25
N THR A 154 3.08 51.21 7.97
CA THR A 154 2.55 50.40 6.86
C THR A 154 3.32 49.09 6.72
N ALA A 155 4.65 49.13 6.85
CA ALA A 155 5.49 47.94 6.82
C ALA A 155 5.15 46.97 7.95
N VAL A 156 4.93 47.47 9.17
CA VAL A 156 4.49 46.64 10.31
C VAL A 156 3.13 45.99 10.01
N ARG A 157 2.15 46.72 9.49
CA ARG A 157 0.87 46.11 9.10
C ARG A 157 1.02 45.05 8.01
N LEU A 158 1.95 45.23 7.08
CA LEU A 158 2.18 44.28 6.00
C LEU A 158 2.81 43.00 6.53
N ASP A 159 3.77 43.13 7.44
CA ASP A 159 4.41 42.02 8.16
C ASP A 159 3.38 41.19 8.93
N GLU A 160 2.50 41.85 9.71
CA GLU A 160 1.39 41.20 10.41
C GLU A 160 0.43 40.46 9.45
N ARG A 161 0.15 41.05 8.28
CA ARG A 161 -0.69 40.40 7.25
C ARG A 161 0.03 39.20 6.61
N LEU A 162 1.34 39.28 6.38
CA LEU A 162 2.12 38.19 5.82
C LEU A 162 2.18 37.00 6.78
N ASP A 163 2.39 37.25 8.07
CA ASP A 163 2.35 36.24 9.13
C ASP A 163 0.98 35.55 9.22
N ASP A 164 -0.11 36.32 9.10
CA ASP A 164 -1.47 35.77 9.06
C ASP A 164 -1.71 34.91 7.82
N VAL A 165 -1.23 35.34 6.64
CA VAL A 165 -1.28 34.54 5.41
C VAL A 165 -0.45 33.27 5.55
N GLU A 166 0.76 33.33 6.10
CA GLU A 166 1.62 32.17 6.35
C GLU A 166 0.93 31.16 7.29
N THR A 167 0.31 31.66 8.35
CA THR A 167 -0.45 30.84 9.30
C THR A 167 -1.64 30.15 8.61
N LYS A 168 -2.37 30.89 7.76
CA LYS A 168 -3.48 30.34 6.97
C LYS A 168 -3.00 29.30 5.96
N LEU A 169 -1.90 29.55 5.25
CA LEU A 169 -1.30 28.62 4.30
C LEU A 169 -0.83 27.34 4.99
N THR A 170 -0.19 27.45 6.16
CA THR A 170 0.22 26.29 6.97
C THR A 170 -0.99 25.47 7.40
N ARG A 171 -2.08 26.12 7.83
CA ARG A 171 -3.33 25.43 8.17
C ARG A 171 -3.95 24.73 6.96
N VAL A 172 -3.99 25.38 5.80
CA VAL A 172 -4.49 24.78 4.55
C VAL A 172 -3.61 23.60 4.14
N ALA A 173 -2.27 23.74 4.21
CA ALA A 173 -1.33 22.66 3.92
C ALA A 173 -1.58 21.45 4.82
N HIS A 174 -1.76 21.67 6.13
CA HIS A 174 -2.10 20.60 7.06
C HIS A 174 -3.46 19.95 6.76
N ALA A 175 -4.48 20.75 6.40
CA ALA A 175 -5.78 20.22 6.01
C ALA A 175 -5.70 19.39 4.71
N VAL A 176 -4.91 19.82 3.74
CA VAL A 176 -4.68 19.09 2.48
C VAL A 176 -3.90 17.80 2.74
N VAL A 177 -2.91 17.81 3.63
CA VAL A 177 -2.17 16.60 4.06
C VAL A 177 -3.12 15.63 4.78
N ALA A 178 -3.94 16.10 5.72
CA ALA A 178 -4.93 15.27 6.40
C ALA A 178 -5.95 14.67 5.41
N LEU A 179 -6.46 15.44 4.45
CA LEU A 179 -7.33 14.95 3.38
C LEU A 179 -6.62 14.00 2.40
N ARG A 180 -5.29 14.06 2.29
CA ARG A 180 -4.48 13.13 1.50
C ARG A 180 -4.26 11.82 2.25
N GLU A 181 -3.97 11.90 3.55
CA GLU A 181 -3.85 10.75 4.45
C GLU A 181 -5.18 9.99 4.58
N GLU A 182 -6.32 10.68 4.63
CA GLU A 182 -7.66 10.07 4.59
C GLU A 182 -7.98 9.35 3.26
N ARG A 183 -7.35 9.76 2.16
CA ARG A 183 -7.56 9.18 0.82
C ARG A 183 -6.56 8.10 0.45
N THR A 184 -5.41 8.04 1.10
CA THR A 184 -4.55 6.86 1.06
C THR A 184 -5.16 5.84 2.01
N PRO A 185 -5.68 4.69 1.52
CA PRO A 185 -5.97 3.59 2.42
C PRO A 185 -4.69 3.27 3.18
N THR A 186 -4.80 3.21 4.49
CA THR A 186 -3.76 2.92 5.47
C THR A 186 -2.83 1.77 5.05
N GLU A 187 -1.75 2.10 4.37
CA GLU A 187 -0.46 1.39 4.45
C GLU A 187 0.46 2.27 5.30
N GLY A 188 0.33 2.19 6.64
CA GLY A 188 1.34 2.76 7.55
C GLY A 188 0.87 3.51 8.80
N ALA A 189 -0.43 3.69 9.04
CA ALA A 189 -0.93 4.40 10.23
C ALA A 189 -1.90 3.57 11.09
N ALA A 190 -1.68 2.26 11.18
CA ALA A 190 -2.41 1.36 12.09
C ALA A 190 -1.49 0.75 13.17
N GLU A 191 -0.57 1.56 13.73
CA GLU A 191 0.11 1.25 14.99
C GLU A 191 -0.53 2.02 16.16
N ALA A 192 -1.85 1.90 16.32
CA ALA A 192 -2.52 2.13 17.60
C ALA A 192 -3.91 1.49 17.55
N GLU A 193 -4.01 0.29 18.13
CA GLU A 193 -5.23 -0.28 18.70
C GLU A 193 -6.46 -0.43 17.78
N ALA A 194 -6.62 -1.62 17.17
CA ALA A 194 -7.75 -2.53 17.46
C ALA A 194 -7.93 -3.60 16.38
N THR A 195 -7.62 -4.85 16.76
CA THR A 195 -8.35 -6.09 16.47
C THR A 195 -9.09 -6.19 15.13
N THR A 196 -8.43 -6.75 14.11
CA THR A 196 -9.06 -7.65 13.13
C THR A 196 -8.04 -8.69 12.70
N THR A 197 -8.43 -9.95 12.84
CA THR A 197 -7.64 -11.17 12.62
C THR A 197 -7.32 -11.37 11.14
N GLN A 198 -6.45 -10.54 10.57
CA GLN A 198 -5.87 -10.77 9.25
C GLN A 198 -4.48 -11.35 9.45
N ARG A 199 -4.29 -12.59 8.98
CA ARG A 199 -3.01 -13.30 9.11
C ARG A 199 -1.95 -12.48 8.36
N PRO A 200 -0.90 -11.97 9.04
CA PRO A 200 0.10 -11.12 8.39
C PRO A 200 0.72 -11.88 7.21
N THR A 201 0.92 -11.19 6.10
CA THR A 201 1.69 -11.74 4.98
C THR A 201 3.10 -12.08 5.48
N PRO A 202 3.75 -13.10 4.92
CA PRO A 202 5.08 -13.53 5.39
C PRO A 202 6.15 -12.43 5.25
N VAL A 203 5.94 -11.42 4.39
CA VAL A 203 6.83 -10.26 4.25
C VAL A 203 6.64 -9.28 5.41
N ALA A 204 5.40 -8.88 5.70
CA ALA A 204 5.08 -7.97 6.82
C ALA A 204 5.50 -8.55 8.18
N ALA A 205 5.36 -9.87 8.35
CA ALA A 205 5.83 -10.55 9.55
C ALA A 205 7.36 -10.42 9.76
N ARG A 206 8.15 -10.50 8.68
CA ARG A 206 9.62 -10.37 8.74
C ARG A 206 10.07 -8.95 9.02
N GLU A 207 9.39 -7.96 8.45
CA GLU A 207 9.68 -6.54 8.75
C GLU A 207 9.38 -6.21 10.21
N ALA A 208 8.24 -6.67 10.74
CA ALA A 208 7.90 -6.51 12.15
C ALA A 208 8.96 -7.14 13.07
N THR A 209 9.42 -8.37 12.74
CA THR A 209 10.50 -9.02 13.50
C THR A 209 11.81 -8.24 13.46
N LEU A 210 12.18 -7.64 12.33
CA LEU A 210 13.37 -6.79 12.24
C LEU A 210 13.26 -5.56 13.15
N VAL A 211 12.10 -4.91 13.15
CA VAL A 211 11.82 -3.74 14.00
C VAL A 211 11.92 -4.11 15.47
N ASP A 212 11.35 -5.24 15.87
CA ASP A 212 11.40 -5.73 17.25
C ASP A 212 12.84 -6.03 17.70
N ILE A 213 13.63 -6.70 16.87
CA ILE A 213 15.04 -6.98 17.14
C ILE A 213 15.83 -5.67 17.34
N LYS A 214 15.66 -4.68 16.43
CA LYS A 214 16.36 -3.39 16.53
C LYS A 214 15.93 -2.61 17.78
N ARG A 215 14.64 -2.63 18.11
CA ARG A 215 14.09 -1.98 19.30
C ARG A 215 14.62 -2.63 20.58
N GLN A 216 14.69 -3.95 20.64
CA GLN A 216 15.26 -4.68 21.77
C GLN A 216 16.76 -4.39 21.92
N ALA A 217 17.52 -4.43 20.82
CA ALA A 217 18.93 -4.12 20.79
C ALA A 217 19.24 -2.70 21.31
N ALA A 218 18.44 -1.71 20.90
CA ALA A 218 18.56 -0.34 21.38
C ALA A 218 18.29 -0.22 22.89
N ARG A 219 17.29 -0.93 23.42
CA ARG A 219 16.99 -0.95 24.87
C ARG A 219 18.11 -1.59 25.68
N GLU A 220 18.71 -2.65 25.16
CA GLU A 220 19.75 -3.41 25.86
C GLU A 220 21.18 -2.93 25.54
N ARG A 221 21.33 -1.89 24.70
CA ARG A 221 22.62 -1.35 24.21
C ARG A 221 23.50 -2.42 23.55
N ILE A 222 22.89 -3.29 22.77
CA ILE A 222 23.57 -4.34 22.00
C ILE A 222 23.86 -3.83 20.60
N ALA A 223 25.14 -3.75 20.23
CA ALA A 223 25.55 -3.33 18.88
C ALA A 223 25.63 -4.52 17.90
N SER A 224 26.04 -5.69 18.39
CA SER A 224 26.23 -6.89 17.58
C SER A 224 25.76 -8.14 18.34
N ALA A 225 25.25 -9.13 17.61
CA ALA A 225 24.84 -10.42 18.15
C ALA A 225 25.28 -11.56 17.23
N ASP A 226 25.54 -12.74 17.80
CA ASP A 226 25.97 -13.91 17.04
C ASP A 226 24.75 -14.63 16.44
N CYS A 227 24.84 -15.03 15.18
CA CYS A 227 23.79 -15.84 14.57
C CYS A 227 23.73 -17.22 15.24
N GLY A 228 22.57 -17.63 15.75
CA GLY A 228 22.37 -18.94 16.36
C GLY A 228 22.53 -20.12 15.39
N ALA A 229 22.44 -19.89 14.07
CA ALA A 229 22.56 -20.93 13.06
C ALA A 229 24.00 -21.16 12.58
N CYS A 230 24.78 -20.10 12.35
CA CYS A 230 26.14 -20.20 11.80
C CYS A 230 27.24 -19.66 12.71
N GLY A 231 26.89 -19.04 13.85
CA GLY A 231 27.82 -18.48 14.82
C GLY A 231 28.54 -17.19 14.37
N ALA A 232 28.23 -16.66 13.19
CA ALA A 232 28.85 -15.43 12.70
C ALA A 232 28.32 -14.19 13.43
N PRO A 233 29.19 -13.20 13.77
CA PRO A 233 28.77 -11.96 14.38
C PRO A 233 28.02 -11.09 13.36
N VAL A 234 26.85 -10.57 13.76
CA VAL A 234 26.00 -9.71 12.94
C VAL A 234 25.84 -8.36 13.61
N ASP A 235 26.15 -7.28 12.89
CA ASP A 235 25.87 -5.92 13.33
C ASP A 235 24.36 -5.63 13.18
N LEU A 236 23.70 -5.34 14.30
CA LEU A 236 22.25 -5.16 14.34
C LEU A 236 21.82 -3.83 13.71
N SER A 237 22.70 -2.84 13.66
CA SER A 237 22.42 -1.50 13.09
C SER A 237 22.40 -1.54 11.57
N LEU A 238 23.23 -2.41 10.97
CA LEU A 238 23.39 -2.56 9.52
C LEU A 238 22.49 -3.63 8.90
N LEU A 239 21.62 -4.25 9.70
CA LEU A 239 20.80 -5.36 9.25
C LEU A 239 19.65 -4.88 8.33
N PRO A 240 19.59 -5.34 7.06
CA PRO A 240 18.58 -4.87 6.09
C PRO A 240 17.25 -5.62 6.21
N GLU A 241 17.27 -6.89 6.64
CA GLU A 241 16.09 -7.76 6.79
C GLU A 241 16.26 -8.68 8.00
N ALA A 242 15.18 -9.30 8.50
CA ALA A 242 15.24 -10.27 9.61
C ALA A 242 15.83 -11.63 9.19
N ALA A 243 17.01 -11.63 8.56
CA ALA A 243 17.75 -12.82 8.18
C ALA A 243 19.27 -12.60 8.26
N CYS A 244 20.03 -13.68 8.47
CA CYS A 244 21.47 -13.59 8.58
C CYS A 244 22.13 -13.27 7.22
N PRO A 245 23.01 -12.26 7.13
CA PRO A 245 23.70 -11.93 5.87
C PRO A 245 24.72 -13.00 5.44
N HIS A 246 25.08 -13.93 6.32
CA HIS A 246 26.08 -14.98 6.05
C HIS A 246 25.47 -16.32 5.64
N CYS A 247 24.34 -16.72 6.24
CA CYS A 247 23.71 -18.02 5.99
C CYS A 247 22.22 -17.95 5.61
N SER A 248 21.66 -16.74 5.52
CA SER A 248 20.25 -16.49 5.16
C SER A 248 19.22 -17.13 6.10
N ALA A 249 19.64 -17.58 7.29
CA ALA A 249 18.71 -18.09 8.30
C ALA A 249 17.81 -16.95 8.80
N PRO A 250 16.48 -17.12 8.79
CA PRO A 250 15.55 -16.09 9.29
C PRO A 250 15.68 -15.95 10.80
N PHE A 251 15.54 -14.73 11.29
CA PHE A 251 15.51 -14.42 12.71
C PHE A 251 14.08 -14.38 13.22
N GLY A 252 13.87 -14.89 14.43
CA GLY A 252 12.64 -14.80 15.20
C GLY A 252 12.76 -13.93 16.45
N GLY A 253 13.99 -13.60 16.87
CA GLY A 253 14.22 -12.76 18.05
C GLY A 253 15.69 -12.66 18.45
N LEU A 254 15.94 -11.83 19.48
CA LEU A 254 17.24 -11.62 20.11
C LEU A 254 17.22 -12.16 21.54
N GLU A 255 18.16 -13.03 21.85
CA GLU A 255 18.30 -13.66 23.16
C GLU A 255 19.60 -13.23 23.86
N GLY A 256 19.53 -13.20 25.19
CA GLY A 256 20.66 -12.87 26.05
C GLY A 256 20.84 -11.37 26.26
N ARG A 257 21.26 -10.99 27.47
CA ARG A 257 21.60 -9.61 27.79
C ARG A 257 23.04 -9.34 27.36
N GLY A 258 23.27 -8.22 26.68
CA GLY A 258 24.63 -7.75 26.39
C GLY A 258 25.42 -7.50 27.68
N GLY A 259 26.46 -8.30 27.93
CA GLY A 259 27.30 -8.18 29.12
C GLY A 259 28.68 -8.79 28.93
N MET A 260 29.60 -8.55 29.88
CA MET A 260 31.02 -8.98 29.79
C MET A 260 31.24 -10.51 29.72
N PHE A 261 30.21 -11.34 29.94
CA PHE A 261 30.33 -12.80 30.03
C PHE A 261 29.34 -13.60 29.15
N SER A 262 28.48 -12.93 28.38
CA SER A 262 27.52 -13.59 27.49
C SER A 262 27.34 -12.77 26.21
N SER A 263 27.62 -13.36 25.04
CA SER A 263 27.30 -12.73 23.77
C SER A 263 25.81 -12.92 23.44
N PRO A 264 25.10 -11.86 23.09
CA PRO A 264 23.71 -11.97 22.67
C PRO A 264 23.61 -12.74 21.35
N ARG A 265 22.52 -13.49 21.17
CA ARG A 265 22.32 -14.40 20.04
C ARG A 265 21.03 -14.11 19.28
N LEU A 266 21.09 -14.20 17.95
CA LEU A 266 19.94 -14.13 17.07
C LEU A 266 19.41 -15.55 16.81
N VAL A 267 18.19 -15.84 17.25
CA VAL A 267 17.56 -17.16 17.10
C VAL A 267 16.52 -17.18 15.99
N GLY A 268 16.19 -18.36 15.48
CA GLY A 268 15.21 -18.54 14.41
C GLY A 268 13.75 -18.51 14.88
N PRO A 269 12.78 -18.36 13.96
CA PRO A 269 11.35 -18.44 14.27
C PRO A 269 10.99 -19.84 14.78
N GLY A 270 10.79 -19.97 16.09
CA GLY A 270 10.57 -21.25 16.78
C GLY A 270 11.72 -21.71 17.68
N GLY A 271 12.79 -20.92 17.81
CA GLY A 271 13.87 -21.19 18.75
C GLY A 271 13.46 -20.88 20.18
N VAL A 272 12.83 -21.85 20.85
CA VAL A 272 13.02 -22.04 22.29
C VAL A 272 14.21 -22.99 22.38
N SER A 273 15.34 -22.51 22.88
CA SER A 273 16.38 -23.42 23.35
C SER A 273 16.22 -23.54 24.86
N ASP A 274 15.88 -24.74 25.33
CA ASP A 274 16.08 -25.18 26.70
C ASP A 274 17.46 -24.72 27.21
N GLU A 275 17.47 -23.83 28.21
CA GLU A 275 18.27 -23.86 29.45
C GLU A 275 18.17 -22.54 30.25
#